data_AF-A0A7L1VK60-F1
#
_entry.id   AF-A0A7L1VK60-F1
#
_cell.length_a   1.000
_cell.length_b   1.000
_cell.length_c   1.000
_cell.angle_alpha   90.00
_cell.angle_beta   90.00
_cell.angle_gamma   90.00
#
_symmetry.space_group_name_H-M   'P 1'
#
loop_
_entity.id
_entity.type
_entity.pdbx_description
1 polymer ?
#
loop_
_entity_poly.entity_id
_entity_poly.type
_entity_poly.pdbx_seq_one_letter_code
_entity_poly.pdbx_strand_id
1 'polypeptide(L)'
;ISPSGKAPRKSKESSQNSWDQMIIDAGQRALGPRPCGSCGMLFAPGIPEDRLQHLRHHRRLREGLRYRGWKQERVVAEFWDGKIILILPEDPKYALRKAEEVLAIVDAELGFPAGAPREHSWFSQENSQVSGDHSRFSAGPLRLYLFVSPAQSVLGCLAAHSIQQ
;
A
#
# COMPACT_ATOMS: atom_id res chain seq x y z
N ILE A 1 49.34 -23.81 57.29
CA ILE A 1 48.23 -24.77 57.08
C ILE A 1 47.14 -24.02 56.34
N SER A 2 46.98 -24.31 55.05
CA SER A 2 45.95 -23.74 54.17
C SER A 2 44.58 -24.37 54.44
N PRO A 3 43.44 -23.69 54.22
CA PRO A 3 42.17 -24.36 54.02
C PRO A 3 41.98 -24.67 52.53
N SER A 4 42.02 -25.97 52.24
CA SER A 4 41.64 -26.61 50.99
C SER A 4 40.13 -26.46 50.73
N GLY A 5 39.75 -26.18 49.49
CA GLY A 5 38.40 -25.77 49.11
C GLY A 5 37.38 -26.89 48.89
N LYS A 6 36.24 -26.49 48.31
CA LYS A 6 35.40 -27.26 47.37
C LYS A 6 34.38 -26.31 46.74
N ALA A 7 34.52 -26.11 45.42
CA ALA A 7 33.61 -25.32 44.60
C ALA A 7 32.33 -26.13 44.28
N PRO A 8 31.14 -25.50 44.19
CA PRO A 8 29.95 -26.14 43.65
C PRO A 8 30.08 -26.33 42.13
N ARG A 9 29.69 -27.52 41.67
CA ARG A 9 29.75 -27.96 40.27
C ARG A 9 28.78 -27.15 39.41
N LYS A 10 29.31 -26.58 38.33
CA LYS A 10 28.60 -25.87 37.26
C LYS A 10 27.73 -26.88 36.49
N SER A 11 26.40 -26.83 36.65
CA SER A 11 25.49 -27.42 35.66
C SER A 11 25.55 -26.55 34.42
N LYS A 12 25.91 -27.17 33.29
CA LYS A 12 26.06 -26.51 31.99
C LYS A 12 24.69 -26.53 31.31
N GLU A 13 23.79 -25.67 31.77
CA GLU A 13 22.50 -25.45 31.12
C GLU A 13 22.52 -24.09 30.41
N SER A 14 22.28 -24.15 29.10
CA SER A 14 21.79 -23.08 28.22
C SER A 14 22.19 -21.63 28.52
N SER A 15 23.18 -21.13 27.80
CA SER A 15 23.18 -19.71 27.38
C SER A 15 23.97 -19.63 26.08
N GLN A 16 23.35 -20.06 24.98
CA GLN A 16 23.77 -19.57 23.67
C GLN A 16 23.71 -18.04 23.76
N ASN A 17 24.83 -17.38 23.46
CA ASN A 17 24.96 -15.94 23.38
C ASN A 17 24.08 -15.38 22.23
N SER A 18 22.77 -15.45 22.39
CA SER A 18 21.87 -14.54 21.71
C SER A 18 21.89 -13.26 22.53
N TRP A 19 22.55 -12.24 22.02
CA TRP A 19 22.38 -10.87 22.47
C TRP A 19 20.98 -10.38 22.06
N ASP A 20 19.94 -11.11 22.48
CA ASP A 20 18.56 -10.66 22.40
C ASP A 20 18.43 -9.52 23.40
N GLN A 21 18.72 -8.30 22.93
CA GLN A 21 18.43 -7.08 23.68
C GLN A 21 16.92 -7.02 23.89
N MET A 22 16.48 -7.34 25.10
CA MET A 22 15.09 -7.14 25.50
C MET A 22 14.83 -5.64 25.64
N ILE A 23 13.80 -5.14 24.93
CA ILE A 23 13.28 -3.79 25.18
C ILE A 23 12.51 -3.85 26.50
N ILE A 24 13.05 -3.20 27.53
CA ILE A 24 12.39 -3.08 28.83
C ILE A 24 11.41 -1.89 28.73
N ASP A 25 10.12 -2.18 28.78
CA ASP A 25 9.08 -1.14 28.86
C ASP A 25 9.01 -0.57 30.29
N ALA A 26 10.03 0.22 30.64
CA ALA A 26 10.14 0.95 31.90
C ALA A 26 9.44 2.33 31.81
N GLY A 27 8.22 2.37 31.27
CA GLY A 27 7.45 3.62 31.15
C GLY A 27 7.95 4.56 30.05
N GLN A 28 8.57 4.01 29.00
CA GLN A 28 8.99 4.80 27.84
C GLN A 28 7.76 5.26 27.06
N ARG A 29 7.55 6.57 26.99
CA ARG A 29 6.42 7.14 26.24
C ARG A 29 6.63 6.88 24.73
N ALA A 30 5.57 6.43 24.05
CA ALA A 30 5.50 6.22 22.59
C ALA A 30 6.12 4.93 21.99
N LEU A 31 6.25 3.84 22.76
CA LEU A 31 6.53 2.51 22.21
C LEU A 31 5.30 1.83 21.57
N GLY A 32 4.08 2.23 21.97
CA GLY A 32 2.85 1.69 21.42
C GLY A 32 2.61 2.10 19.96
N PRO A 33 2.12 1.19 19.09
CA PRO A 33 1.69 1.53 17.74
C PRO A 33 0.54 2.54 17.76
N ARG A 34 0.60 3.56 16.89
CA ARG A 34 -0.48 4.53 16.68
C ARG A 34 -0.66 4.84 15.20
N PRO A 35 -1.88 5.21 14.75
CA PRO A 35 -2.10 5.58 13.36
C PRO A 35 -1.55 6.98 13.08
N CYS A 36 -0.96 7.15 11.90
CA CYS A 36 -0.65 8.47 11.38
C CYS A 36 -1.95 9.18 10.97
N GLY A 37 -2.21 10.38 11.50
CA GLY A 37 -3.43 11.14 11.17
C GLY A 37 -3.52 11.66 9.73
N SER A 38 -2.51 11.42 8.88
CA SER A 38 -2.50 11.91 7.49
C SER A 38 -2.28 10.83 6.43
N CYS A 39 -1.63 9.70 6.75
CA CYS A 39 -1.55 8.54 5.86
C CYS A 39 -2.26 7.29 6.39
N GLY A 40 -2.74 7.31 7.64
CA GLY A 40 -3.44 6.17 8.27
C GLY A 40 -2.53 5.04 8.74
N MET A 41 -1.27 4.99 8.29
CA MET A 41 -0.35 3.90 8.63
C MET A 41 -0.15 3.76 10.15
N LEU A 42 -0.30 2.53 10.67
CA LEU A 42 0.06 2.19 12.04
C LEU A 42 1.58 2.05 12.16
N PHE A 43 2.18 2.74 13.14
CA PHE A 43 3.61 2.66 13.41
C PHE A 43 3.92 2.95 14.88
N ALA A 44 5.03 2.43 15.40
CA ALA A 44 5.55 2.79 16.71
C ALA A 44 6.53 3.97 16.61
N PRO A 45 6.19 5.18 17.09
CA PRO A 45 7.08 6.35 16.94
C PRO A 45 8.40 6.21 17.70
N GLY A 46 8.41 5.45 18.79
CA GLY A 46 9.59 5.17 19.60
C GLY A 46 10.59 4.22 18.96
N ILE A 47 10.19 3.48 17.93
CA ILE A 47 11.05 2.54 17.19
C ILE A 47 11.62 3.26 15.95
N PRO A 48 12.95 3.45 15.84
CA PRO A 48 13.56 4.15 14.69
C PRO A 48 13.25 3.51 13.34
N GLU A 49 13.22 2.18 13.28
CA GLU A 49 12.94 1.39 12.08
C GLU A 49 11.52 1.65 11.56
N ASP A 50 10.53 1.57 12.45
CA ASP A 50 9.13 1.89 12.16
C ASP A 50 8.97 3.34 11.68
N ARG A 51 9.66 4.29 12.33
CA ARG A 51 9.62 5.69 11.92
C ARG A 51 10.17 5.87 10.51
N LEU A 52 11.26 5.20 10.17
CA LEU A 52 11.86 5.26 8.84
C LEU A 52 10.95 4.60 7.78
N GLN A 53 10.29 3.50 8.12
CA GLN A 53 9.29 2.87 7.25
C GLN A 53 8.09 3.79 7.03
N HIS A 54 7.58 4.40 8.11
CA HIS A 54 6.51 5.40 8.05
C HIS A 54 6.85 6.54 7.12
N LEU A 55 8.04 7.13 7.22
CA LEU A 55 8.45 8.24 6.34
C LEU A 55 8.48 7.83 4.87
N ARG A 56 8.97 6.62 4.57
CA ARG A 56 9.02 6.08 3.19
C ARG A 56 7.61 5.84 2.64
N HIS A 57 6.76 5.16 3.40
CA HIS A 57 5.36 4.92 3.03
C HIS A 57 4.61 6.24 2.85
N HIS A 58 4.73 7.15 3.82
CA HIS A 58 4.05 8.46 3.81
C HIS A 58 4.39 9.28 2.59
N ARG A 59 5.68 9.31 2.20
CA ARG A 59 6.11 10.00 0.98
C ARG A 59 5.51 9.37 -0.27
N ARG A 60 5.63 8.03 -0.41
CA ARG A 60 5.09 7.30 -1.56
C ARG A 60 3.58 7.51 -1.70
N LEU A 61 2.83 7.39 -0.61
CA LEU A 61 1.37 7.54 -0.61
C LEU A 61 0.97 8.97 -0.99
N ARG A 62 1.59 9.99 -0.39
CA ARG A 62 1.24 11.39 -0.68
C ARG A 62 1.63 11.83 -2.09
N GLU A 63 2.74 11.34 -2.61
CA GLU A 63 3.15 11.62 -3.99
C GLU A 63 2.21 10.92 -4.98
N GLY A 64 1.93 9.63 -4.78
CA GLY A 64 1.14 8.86 -5.73
C GLY A 64 -0.38 9.05 -5.63
N LEU A 65 -0.91 9.64 -4.55
CA LEU A 65 -2.31 10.08 -4.49
C LEU A 65 -2.50 11.55 -4.90
N ARG A 66 -1.42 12.31 -5.11
CA ARG A 66 -1.51 13.70 -5.54
C ARG A 66 -2.11 13.79 -6.94
N TYR A 67 -3.18 14.55 -7.08
CA TYR A 67 -3.76 14.94 -8.36
C TYR A 67 -3.24 16.34 -8.73
N ARG A 68 -2.95 16.60 -10.01
CA ARG A 68 -2.40 17.90 -10.45
C ARG A 68 -3.41 18.73 -11.26
N GLY A 69 -4.62 18.21 -11.44
CA GLY A 69 -5.58 18.75 -12.41
C GLY A 69 -5.15 18.46 -13.86
N TRP A 70 -6.12 18.27 -14.74
CA TRP A 70 -5.90 18.14 -16.17
C TRP A 70 -6.66 19.23 -16.93
N LYS A 71 -6.20 19.55 -18.14
CA LYS A 71 -6.91 20.52 -19.00
C LYS A 71 -8.32 20.06 -19.37
N GLN A 72 -8.48 18.75 -19.55
CA GLN A 72 -9.76 18.12 -19.83
C GLN A 72 -9.94 16.98 -18.82
N GLU A 73 -10.98 17.11 -18.00
CA GLU A 73 -11.35 16.12 -17.00
C GLU A 73 -12.77 15.66 -17.29
N ARG A 74 -13.01 14.34 -17.29
CA ARG A 74 -14.35 13.79 -17.37
C ARG A 74 -14.95 13.72 -15.97
N VAL A 75 -15.46 14.84 -15.47
CA VAL A 75 -16.17 14.93 -14.19
C VAL A 75 -17.56 14.34 -14.35
N VAL A 76 -17.92 13.35 -13.53
CA VAL A 76 -19.22 12.67 -13.56
C VAL A 76 -20.11 13.02 -12.36
N ALA A 77 -19.54 13.59 -11.31
CA ALA A 77 -20.28 14.14 -10.17
C ALA A 77 -19.43 15.18 -9.43
N GLU A 78 -20.08 16.20 -8.86
CA GLU A 78 -19.47 17.23 -8.04
C GLU A 78 -20.15 17.28 -6.67
N PHE A 79 -19.35 17.53 -5.64
CA PHE A 79 -19.76 17.60 -4.24
C PHE A 79 -19.10 18.82 -3.58
N TRP A 80 -19.57 19.18 -2.39
CA TRP A 80 -19.00 20.30 -1.63
C TRP A 80 -17.57 20.01 -1.12
N ASP A 81 -17.21 18.73 -1.01
CA ASP A 81 -15.94 18.22 -0.51
C ASP A 81 -15.11 17.50 -1.57
N GLY A 82 -15.46 17.62 -2.85
CA GLY A 82 -14.70 17.03 -3.95
C GLY A 82 -15.49 16.78 -5.22
N LYS A 83 -14.94 15.94 -6.09
CA LYS A 83 -15.56 15.55 -7.35
C LYS A 83 -15.15 14.15 -7.75
N ILE A 84 -15.97 13.49 -8.57
CA ILE A 84 -15.68 12.19 -9.15
C ILE A 84 -15.30 12.37 -10.61
N ILE A 85 -14.13 11.85 -10.98
CA ILE A 85 -13.68 11.77 -12.37
C ILE A 85 -13.75 10.33 -12.87
N LEU A 86 -14.11 10.14 -14.13
CA LEU A 86 -14.15 8.85 -14.80
C LEU A 86 -13.02 8.75 -15.83
N ILE A 87 -12.22 7.69 -15.72
CA ILE A 87 -11.16 7.31 -16.65
C ILE A 87 -11.60 6.09 -17.46
N LEU A 88 -11.47 6.19 -18.79
CA LEU A 88 -11.84 5.18 -19.79
C LEU A 88 -10.63 4.79 -20.65
N PRO A 89 -10.57 3.56 -21.22
CA PRO A 89 -9.40 3.03 -21.95
C PRO A 89 -8.85 3.92 -23.06
N GLU A 90 -9.72 4.73 -23.64
CA GLU A 90 -9.43 5.61 -24.75
C GLU A 90 -8.86 6.98 -24.30
N ASP A 91 -8.74 7.21 -23.00
CA ASP A 91 -8.26 8.47 -22.45
C ASP A 91 -6.76 8.71 -22.69
N PRO A 92 -6.31 9.97 -22.64
CA PRO A 92 -4.90 10.30 -22.80
C PRO A 92 -4.01 9.55 -21.81
N LYS A 93 -2.78 9.22 -22.24
CA LYS A 93 -1.79 8.46 -21.45
C LYS A 93 -1.53 9.00 -20.04
N TYR A 94 -1.65 10.31 -19.82
CA TYR A 94 -1.48 10.88 -18.48
C TYR A 94 -2.57 10.45 -17.50
N ALA A 95 -3.80 10.26 -17.99
CA ALA A 95 -4.93 9.80 -17.18
C ALA A 95 -4.77 8.31 -16.86
N LEU A 96 -4.41 7.51 -17.87
CA LEU A 96 -4.14 6.08 -17.70
C LEU A 96 -2.99 5.82 -16.73
N ARG A 97 -1.87 6.56 -16.85
CA ARG A 97 -0.76 6.46 -15.90
C ARG A 97 -1.18 6.82 -14.48
N LYS A 98 -2.08 7.80 -14.31
CA LYS A 98 -2.56 8.15 -12.98
C LYS A 98 -3.45 7.06 -12.39
N ALA A 99 -4.31 6.46 -13.22
CA ALA A 99 -5.12 5.31 -12.86
C ALA A 99 -4.24 4.15 -12.34
N GLU A 100 -3.19 3.80 -13.08
CA GLU A 100 -2.25 2.75 -12.69
C GLU A 100 -1.49 3.05 -11.41
N GLU A 101 -1.03 4.29 -11.23
CA GLU A 101 -0.35 4.72 -10.01
C GLU A 101 -1.25 4.55 -8.77
N VAL A 102 -2.53 4.96 -8.89
CA VAL A 102 -3.51 4.81 -7.81
C VAL A 102 -3.82 3.34 -7.55
N LEU A 103 -4.06 2.54 -8.60
CA LEU A 103 -4.31 1.10 -8.47
C LEU A 103 -3.12 0.36 -7.85
N ALA A 104 -1.88 0.71 -8.21
CA ALA A 104 -0.68 0.11 -7.63
C ALA A 104 -0.49 0.44 -6.14
N ILE A 105 -0.95 1.61 -5.70
CA ILE A 105 -1.01 1.94 -4.27
C ILE A 105 -2.04 1.07 -3.56
N VAL A 106 -3.26 1.00 -4.11
CA VAL A 106 -4.37 0.21 -3.54
C VAL A 106 -3.98 -1.26 -3.44
N ASP A 107 -3.34 -1.80 -4.47
CA ASP A 107 -2.88 -3.18 -4.50
C ASP A 107 -1.83 -3.45 -3.42
N ALA A 108 -0.88 -2.54 -3.23
CA ALA A 108 0.09 -2.65 -2.16
C ALA A 108 -0.56 -2.59 -0.76
N GLU A 109 -1.57 -1.75 -0.56
CA GLU A 109 -2.29 -1.64 0.73
C GLU A 109 -3.15 -2.89 1.02
N LEU A 110 -3.68 -3.54 -0.03
CA LEU A 110 -4.43 -4.79 0.08
C LEU A 110 -3.52 -6.03 0.13
N GLY A 111 -2.20 -5.87 -0.02
CA GLY A 111 -1.22 -6.96 0.04
C GLY A 111 -1.08 -7.77 -1.25
N PHE A 112 -1.54 -7.25 -2.39
CA PHE A 112 -1.30 -7.89 -3.69
C PHE A 112 0.17 -7.72 -4.12
N PRO A 113 0.81 -8.77 -4.65
CA PRO A 113 2.20 -8.69 -5.10
C PRO A 113 2.31 -7.82 -6.36
N ALA A 114 3.37 -7.01 -6.41
CA ALA A 114 3.67 -6.19 -7.58
C ALA A 114 3.91 -7.09 -8.81
N GLY A 115 3.14 -6.86 -9.88
CA GLY A 115 3.27 -7.61 -11.13
C GLY A 115 2.43 -8.88 -11.24
N ALA A 116 1.50 -9.14 -10.31
CA ALA A 116 0.45 -10.11 -10.58
C ALA A 116 -0.32 -9.71 -11.85
N PRO A 117 -0.51 -10.63 -12.82
CA PRO A 117 -1.29 -10.32 -14.01
C PRO A 117 -2.74 -10.04 -13.57
N ARG A 118 -3.22 -8.84 -13.91
CA ARG A 118 -4.61 -8.45 -13.71
C ARG A 118 -5.19 -7.97 -15.04
N GLU A 119 -6.46 -8.26 -15.27
CA GLU A 119 -7.20 -7.81 -16.47
C GLU A 119 -7.19 -6.28 -16.65
N HIS A 120 -6.86 -5.53 -15.59
CA HIS A 120 -6.85 -4.08 -15.55
C HIS A 120 -5.55 -3.45 -16.08
N SER A 121 -4.62 -4.22 -16.67
CA SER A 121 -3.45 -3.63 -17.32
C SER A 121 -3.86 -2.99 -18.64
N TRP A 122 -4.01 -1.67 -18.61
CA TRP A 122 -4.40 -0.84 -19.75
C TRP A 122 -3.37 -0.90 -20.89
N PHE A 123 -2.15 -1.39 -20.62
CA PHE A 123 -1.05 -1.49 -21.57
C PHE A 123 -0.72 -2.92 -22.03
N SER A 124 -1.46 -3.95 -21.63
CA SER A 124 -1.11 -5.35 -21.97
C SER A 124 -1.84 -5.92 -23.18
N GLN A 125 -2.81 -5.21 -23.76
CA GLN A 125 -3.58 -5.72 -24.89
C GLN A 125 -2.97 -5.32 -26.24
N GLU A 126 -1.75 -5.79 -26.51
CA GLU A 126 -1.26 -5.80 -27.90
C GLU A 126 -0.46 -7.06 -28.29
N ASN A 127 -0.31 -8.09 -27.44
CA ASN A 127 0.33 -9.34 -27.89
C ASN A 127 0.10 -10.55 -26.97
N SER A 128 -1.11 -11.10 -26.92
CA SER A 128 -1.29 -12.47 -26.42
C SER A 128 -2.43 -13.19 -27.11
N GLN A 129 -2.08 -13.79 -28.25
CA GLN A 129 -2.74 -14.96 -28.79
C GLN A 129 -2.30 -16.16 -27.93
N VAL A 130 -2.95 -16.38 -26.79
CA VAL A 130 -2.82 -17.61 -26.02
C VAL A 130 -4.18 -18.27 -25.93
N SER A 131 -4.28 -19.38 -26.66
CA SER A 131 -5.34 -20.37 -26.59
C SER A 131 -5.35 -20.99 -25.19
N GLY A 132 -6.30 -20.58 -24.36
CA GLY A 132 -6.49 -21.13 -23.01
C GLY A 132 -7.95 -21.06 -22.64
N ASP A 133 -8.58 -22.23 -22.55
CA ASP A 133 -10.00 -22.45 -22.30
C ASP A 133 -10.34 -22.05 -20.84
N HIS A 134 -10.67 -20.78 -20.60
CA HIS A 134 -11.14 -20.29 -19.31
C HIS A 134 -12.29 -19.28 -19.48
N SER A 135 -13.50 -19.74 -19.14
CA SER A 135 -14.69 -18.96 -18.73
C SER A 135 -15.22 -17.86 -19.67
N ARG A 136 -16.45 -18.09 -20.17
CA ARG A 136 -17.27 -17.28 -21.09
C ARG A 136 -17.66 -15.85 -20.64
N PHE A 137 -17.02 -15.24 -19.66
CA PHE A 137 -17.32 -13.85 -19.29
C PHE A 137 -16.30 -12.93 -19.92
N SER A 138 -16.61 -12.39 -21.11
CA SER A 138 -15.88 -11.24 -21.63
C SER A 138 -16.23 -10.04 -20.75
N ALA A 139 -15.37 -9.74 -19.78
CA ALA A 139 -15.52 -8.53 -18.99
C ALA A 139 -15.49 -7.32 -19.93
N GLY A 140 -16.54 -6.49 -19.90
CA GLY A 140 -16.57 -5.25 -20.67
C GLY A 140 -15.44 -4.30 -20.26
N PRO A 141 -15.19 -3.21 -21.01
CA PRO A 141 -14.09 -2.30 -20.76
C PRO A 141 -14.12 -1.74 -19.33
N LEU A 142 -12.96 -1.73 -18.69
CA LEU A 142 -12.79 -1.22 -17.33
C LEU A 142 -13.13 0.27 -17.27
N ARG A 143 -13.98 0.64 -16.32
CA ARG A 143 -14.28 2.03 -15.96
C ARG A 143 -13.68 2.30 -14.59
N LEU A 144 -12.77 3.25 -14.51
CA LEU A 144 -12.16 3.66 -13.25
C LEU A 144 -12.71 5.02 -12.81
N TYR A 145 -13.27 5.07 -11.61
CA TYR A 145 -13.73 6.30 -10.99
C TYR A 145 -12.75 6.71 -9.90
N LEU A 146 -12.34 7.97 -9.87
CA LEU A 146 -11.52 8.53 -8.80
C LEU A 146 -12.28 9.66 -8.11
N PHE A 147 -12.34 9.61 -6.78
CA PHE A 147 -12.80 10.74 -5.98
C PHE A 147 -11.61 11.65 -5.66
N VAL A 148 -11.70 12.92 -6.06
CA VAL A 148 -10.66 13.94 -5.89
C VAL A 148 -11.18 15.04 -4.97
N SER A 149 -10.44 15.28 -3.89
CA SER A 149 -10.72 16.36 -2.93
C SER A 149 -10.34 17.75 -3.46
N PRO A 150 -10.86 18.85 -2.86
CA PRO A 150 -10.47 20.23 -3.18
C PRO A 150 -8.97 20.47 -3.02
N ALA A 151 -8.33 19.74 -2.10
CA ALA A 151 -6.89 19.76 -1.87
C ALA A 151 -6.08 19.02 -2.96
N GLN A 152 -6.71 18.63 -4.07
CA GLN A 152 -6.08 17.96 -5.21
C GLN A 152 -5.42 16.63 -4.80
N SER A 153 -6.10 15.85 -3.95
CA SER A 153 -5.69 14.49 -3.59
C SER A 153 -6.79 13.51 -3.96
N VAL A 154 -6.41 12.38 -4.54
CA VAL A 154 -7.29 11.22 -4.72
C VAL A 154 -7.53 10.60 -3.36
N LEU A 155 -8.78 10.48 -2.94
CA LEU A 155 -9.17 9.88 -1.66
C LEU A 155 -9.93 8.56 -1.82
N GLY A 156 -10.42 8.26 -3.01
CA GLY A 156 -11.13 7.01 -3.30
C GLY A 156 -10.98 6.60 -4.76
N CYS A 157 -11.03 5.29 -5.00
CA CYS A 157 -11.06 4.73 -6.34
C CYS A 157 -12.08 3.58 -6.44
N LEU A 158 -12.73 3.46 -7.59
CA LEU A 158 -13.63 2.36 -7.90
C LEU A 158 -13.34 1.85 -9.31
N ALA A 159 -13.00 0.56 -9.43
CA ALA A 159 -12.82 -0.14 -10.68
C ALA A 159 -14.07 -0.98 -10.98
N ALA A 160 -14.70 -0.78 -12.14
CA ALA A 160 -15.92 -1.48 -12.52
C ALA A 160 -15.85 -2.03 -13.96
N HIS A 161 -16.34 -3.26 -14.16
CA HIS A 161 -16.52 -3.87 -15.48
C HIS A 161 -18.01 -4.10 -15.74
N SER A 162 -18.39 -4.11 -17.02
CA SER A 162 -19.72 -4.58 -17.40
C SER A 162 -19.73 -6.10 -17.38
N ILE A 163 -20.69 -6.69 -16.68
CA ILE A 163 -20.96 -8.13 -16.71
C ILE A 163 -22.14 -8.31 -17.66
N GLN A 164 -21.92 -9.00 -18.78
CA GLN A 164 -23.02 -9.46 -19.63
C GLN A 164 -23.57 -10.76 -19.05
N GLN A 165 -24.89 -10.80 -18.81
CA GLN A 165 -25.63 -11.99 -18.41
C GLN A 165 -26.17 -12.72 -19.63
#